data_AF-A0A6A6ZRV5-F1
#
_entry.id   AF-A0A6A6ZRV5-F1
#
_cell.length_a   1.000
_cell.length_b   1.000
_cell.length_c   1.000
_cell.angle_alpha   90.00
_cell.angle_beta   90.00
_cell.angle_gamma   90.00
#
_symmetry.space_group_name_H-M   'P 1'
#
loop_
_entity.id
_entity.type
_entity.pdbx_description
1 polymer ?
#
loop_
_entity_poly.entity_id
_entity_poly.type
_entity_poly.pdbx_seq_one_letter_code
_entity_poly.pdbx_strand_id
1 'polypeptide(L)'
;MRALKRISTSKHCCIPRCTVRVLDIVYKRYEGTLYDLVIRGAAFNVQYCLDSVAKAIKHLHSLRIVHCDVKPQNIFVQRMPHGSREPHSWVLGDFDSAHEQGAPIRLKGGLEGWMRPKAGRKNVAELEDDWYSFRKVKGWLARERR
;
A
#
# COMPACT_ATOMS: atom_id res chain seq x y z
N MET A 1 22.82 -6.24 -1.46
CA MET A 1 23.55 -5.15 -0.77
C MET A 1 22.54 -4.04 -0.49
N ARG A 2 22.31 -3.49 0.71
CA ARG A 2 22.97 -3.53 2.02
C ARG A 2 21.90 -3.73 3.09
N ALA A 3 22.17 -4.57 4.09
CA ALA A 3 21.48 -4.54 5.38
C ALA A 3 22.58 -4.31 6.41
N LEU A 4 22.65 -3.07 6.91
CA LEU A 4 23.41 -2.68 8.10
C LEU A 4 23.20 -1.18 8.30
N LYS A 5 22.64 -0.80 9.44
CA LYS A 5 23.25 0.26 10.24
C LYS A 5 22.79 0.24 11.69
N ARG A 6 23.82 0.26 12.52
CA ARG A 6 23.90 0.35 13.98
C ARG A 6 23.19 1.60 14.49
N ILE A 7 22.54 1.49 15.64
CA ILE A 7 22.01 2.62 16.40
C ILE A 7 23.17 3.56 16.73
N SER A 8 23.11 4.80 16.26
CA SER A 8 23.99 5.88 16.70
C SER A 8 23.12 7.01 17.23
N THR A 9 23.20 7.23 18.53
CA THR A 9 22.61 8.39 19.20
C THR A 9 23.63 9.52 19.15
N SER A 10 23.42 10.54 18.32
CA SER A 10 24.18 11.80 18.44
C SER A 10 23.44 12.73 19.39
N LYS A 11 24.03 12.99 20.56
CA LYS A 11 23.61 14.08 21.45
C LYS A 11 24.51 15.28 21.14
N HIS A 12 23.97 16.30 20.48
CA HIS A 12 24.52 17.65 20.49
C HIS A 12 23.38 18.67 20.67
N CYS A 13 23.72 19.78 21.30
CA CYS A 13 22.95 20.46 22.35
C CYS A 13 21.85 21.45 21.90
N CYS A 14 20.96 21.74 22.87
CA CYS A 14 20.45 23.08 23.22
C CYS A 14 19.18 23.61 22.50
N ILE A 15 18.04 22.89 22.58
CA ILE A 15 16.69 23.48 22.58
C ILE A 15 15.79 22.63 23.52
N PRO A 16 15.06 23.20 24.50
CA PRO A 16 14.21 22.43 25.41
C PRO A 16 12.87 22.06 24.74
N ARG A 17 12.93 21.26 23.69
CA ARG A 17 11.87 20.33 23.33
C ARG A 17 12.57 19.05 22.91
N CYS A 18 12.66 18.10 23.83
CA CYS A 18 13.06 16.73 23.52
C CYS A 18 12.00 16.12 22.60
N THR A 19 11.98 16.52 21.34
CA THR A 19 11.21 15.80 20.32
C THR A 19 12.01 14.55 20.02
N VAL A 20 11.56 13.42 20.53
CA VAL A 20 12.04 12.13 20.08
C VAL A 20 11.67 12.05 18.60
N ARG A 21 12.62 12.31 17.71
CA ARG A 21 12.43 12.14 16.27
C ARG A 21 12.63 10.66 15.96
N VAL A 22 11.55 9.98 15.59
CA VAL A 22 11.64 8.66 14.97
C VAL A 22 12.25 8.87 13.59
N LEU A 23 13.43 8.30 13.36
CA LEU A 23 14.16 8.42 12.09
C LEU A 23 13.80 7.30 11.12
N ASP A 24 13.57 6.10 11.65
CA ASP A 24 13.35 4.90 10.85
C ASP A 24 12.31 3.98 11.51
N ILE A 25 11.51 3.32 10.69
CA ILE A 25 10.59 2.25 11.09
C ILE A 25 10.98 0.99 10.33
N VAL A 26 11.11 -0.12 11.04
CA VAL A 26 11.46 -1.42 10.45
C VAL A 26 10.18 -2.24 10.22
N TYR A 27 9.98 -2.68 8.99
CA TYR A 27 8.86 -3.54 8.61
C TYR A 27 9.31 -4.95 8.27
N LYS A 28 8.36 -5.89 8.25
CA LYS A 28 8.54 -7.21 7.67
C LYS A 28 8.98 -7.06 6.21
N ARG A 29 9.98 -7.84 5.80
CA ARG A 29 10.45 -7.88 4.41
C ARG A 29 9.52 -8.74 3.55
N TYR A 30 9.03 -8.16 2.46
CA TYR A 30 8.32 -8.85 1.38
C TYR A 30 9.27 -9.13 0.21
N GLU A 31 8.87 -10.02 -0.70
CA GLU A 31 9.71 -10.42 -1.83
C GLU A 31 9.68 -9.43 -2.99
N GLY A 32 8.58 -8.68 -3.08
CA GLY A 32 8.35 -7.66 -4.08
C GLY A 32 6.91 -7.17 -4.02
N THR A 33 6.51 -6.48 -5.07
CA THR A 33 5.16 -5.95 -5.25
C THR A 33 4.45 -6.64 -6.42
N LEU A 34 3.13 -6.46 -6.52
CA LEU A 34 2.35 -6.91 -7.68
C LEU A 34 2.89 -6.27 -8.96
N TYR A 35 3.32 -5.01 -8.91
CA TYR A 35 3.97 -4.34 -10.03
C TYR A 35 5.22 -5.11 -10.49
N ASP A 36 6.12 -5.45 -9.56
CA ASP A 36 7.35 -6.17 -9.87
C ASP A 36 7.08 -7.53 -10.52
N LEU A 37 6.06 -8.25 -10.02
CA LEU A 37 5.71 -9.58 -10.54
C LEU A 37 5.18 -9.52 -11.96
N VAL A 38 4.32 -8.54 -12.26
CA VAL A 38 3.77 -8.36 -13.61
C VAL A 38 4.86 -7.95 -14.60
N ILE A 39 5.72 -6.99 -14.23
CA ILE A 39 6.83 -6.54 -15.11
C ILE A 39 7.82 -7.68 -15.40
N ARG A 40 8.04 -8.59 -14.43
CA ARG A 40 8.90 -9.78 -14.63
C ARG A 40 8.23 -10.90 -15.42
N GLY A 41 6.95 -10.76 -15.79
CA GLY A 41 6.18 -11.85 -16.42
C GLY A 41 5.99 -13.06 -15.50
N ALA A 42 6.03 -12.87 -14.18
CA ALA A 42 5.93 -13.97 -13.23
C ALA A 42 4.50 -14.52 -13.18
N ALA A 43 4.37 -15.85 -13.07
CA ALA A 43 3.09 -16.50 -12.91
C ALA A 43 2.58 -16.39 -11.46
N PHE A 44 1.32 -16.02 -11.31
CA PHE A 44 0.60 -16.01 -10.04
C PHE A 44 -0.91 -16.09 -10.26
N ASN A 45 -1.65 -16.53 -9.23
CA ASN A 45 -3.10 -16.59 -9.23
C ASN A 45 -3.69 -15.17 -9.10
N VAL A 46 -4.21 -14.64 -10.21
CA VAL A 46 -4.78 -13.29 -10.29
C VAL A 46 -6.04 -13.15 -9.43
N GLN A 47 -6.92 -14.16 -9.45
CA GLN A 47 -8.17 -14.11 -8.70
C GLN A 47 -7.88 -14.10 -7.20
N TYR A 48 -6.98 -14.96 -6.74
CA TYR A 48 -6.56 -15.00 -5.34
C TYR A 48 -5.91 -13.68 -4.88
N CYS A 49 -5.11 -13.04 -5.74
CA CYS A 49 -4.56 -11.71 -5.49
C CYS A 49 -5.68 -10.67 -5.31
N LEU A 50 -6.61 -10.58 -6.25
CA LEU A 50 -7.71 -9.62 -6.21
C LEU A 50 -8.62 -9.84 -4.99
N ASP A 51 -8.91 -11.10 -4.65
CA ASP A 51 -9.71 -11.44 -3.47
C ASP A 51 -9.01 -11.04 -2.17
N SER A 52 -7.69 -11.22 -2.10
CA SER A 52 -6.88 -10.82 -0.95
C SER A 52 -6.87 -9.30 -0.77
N VAL A 53 -6.69 -8.55 -1.85
CA VAL A 53 -6.74 -7.07 -1.82
C VAL A 53 -8.13 -6.58 -1.43
N ALA A 54 -9.20 -7.17 -1.98
CA ALA A 54 -10.57 -6.82 -1.64
C ALA A 54 -10.88 -7.08 -0.15
N LYS A 55 -10.37 -8.18 0.43
CA LYS A 55 -10.48 -8.46 1.87
C LYS A 55 -9.74 -7.40 2.71
N ALA A 56 -8.54 -6.99 2.30
CA ALA A 56 -7.79 -5.94 2.99
C ALA A 56 -8.54 -4.59 2.97
N ILE A 57 -9.07 -4.18 1.82
CA ILE A 57 -9.88 -2.96 1.69
C ILE A 57 -11.12 -3.02 2.61
N LYS A 58 -11.87 -4.12 2.57
CA LYS A 58 -13.04 -4.32 3.45
C LYS A 58 -12.68 -4.23 4.93
N HIS A 59 -11.53 -4.77 5.32
CA HIS A 59 -11.05 -4.69 6.70
C HIS A 59 -10.76 -3.24 7.12
N LEU A 60 -10.03 -2.47 6.30
CA LEU A 60 -9.78 -1.05 6.58
C LEU A 60 -11.08 -0.25 6.66
N HIS A 61 -12.01 -0.48 5.73
CA HIS A 61 -13.31 0.20 5.71
C HIS A 61 -14.15 -0.12 6.95
N SER A 62 -14.06 -1.35 7.47
CA SER A 62 -14.72 -1.70 8.74
C SER A 62 -14.20 -0.90 9.94
N LEU A 63 -12.96 -0.42 9.86
CA LEU A 63 -12.31 0.45 10.86
C LEU A 63 -12.51 1.95 10.55
N ARG A 64 -13.34 2.31 9.56
CA ARG A 64 -13.50 3.69 9.07
C ARG A 64 -12.20 4.29 8.52
N ILE A 65 -11.27 3.46 8.04
CA ILE A 65 -10.01 3.89 7.42
C ILE A 65 -10.13 3.73 5.90
N VAL A 66 -9.76 4.77 5.15
CA VAL A 66 -9.60 4.76 3.69
C VAL A 66 -8.11 4.75 3.37
N HIS A 67 -7.66 3.85 2.52
CA HIS A 67 -6.23 3.74 2.20
C HIS A 67 -5.75 4.89 1.29
N CYS A 68 -6.59 5.32 0.35
CA CYS A 68 -6.36 6.44 -0.59
C CYS A 68 -5.18 6.27 -1.58
N ASP A 69 -4.48 5.13 -1.59
CA ASP A 69 -3.33 4.88 -2.48
C ASP A 69 -3.21 3.39 -2.85
N VAL A 70 -4.35 2.75 -3.13
CA VAL A 70 -4.38 1.36 -3.61
C VAL A 70 -3.83 1.30 -5.04
N LYS A 71 -2.64 0.73 -5.21
CA LYS A 71 -1.97 0.57 -6.52
C LYS A 71 -1.06 -0.65 -6.53
N PRO A 72 -0.63 -1.17 -7.70
CA PRO A 72 0.18 -2.38 -7.79
C PRO A 72 1.50 -2.32 -6.98
N GLN A 73 2.09 -1.14 -6.81
CA GLN A 73 3.31 -0.93 -6.01
C GLN A 73 3.08 -1.07 -4.50
N ASN A 74 1.85 -0.90 -4.04
CA ASN A 74 1.48 -0.97 -2.62
C ASN A 74 0.84 -2.32 -2.25
N ILE A 75 0.78 -3.25 -3.21
CA ILE A 75 0.33 -4.63 -3.01
C ILE A 75 1.57 -5.52 -2.99
N PHE A 76 1.95 -5.98 -1.80
CA PHE A 76 3.15 -6.77 -1.56
C PHE A 76 2.88 -8.26 -1.71
N VAL A 77 3.90 -8.99 -2.15
CA VAL A 77 3.89 -10.46 -2.25
C VAL A 77 4.85 -11.10 -1.25
N GLN A 78 4.42 -12.21 -0.68
CA GLN A 78 5.24 -13.10 0.10
C GLN A 78 5.05 -14.54 -0.40
N ARG A 79 6.15 -15.26 -0.66
CA ARG A 79 6.10 -16.69 -0.96
C ARG A 79 5.66 -17.48 0.25
N MET A 80 4.75 -18.40 -0.02
CA MET A 80 4.26 -19.34 0.99
C MET A 80 5.16 -20.59 1.05
N PRO A 81 5.18 -21.29 2.18
CA PRO A 81 5.90 -22.57 2.29
C PRO A 81 5.46 -23.58 1.23
N HIS A 82 6.38 -24.47 0.85
CA HIS A 82 6.08 -25.57 -0.06
C HIS A 82 4.91 -26.41 0.47
N GLY A 83 3.96 -26.74 -0.42
CA GLY A 83 2.73 -27.46 -0.07
C GLY A 83 1.52 -26.56 0.23
N SER A 84 1.68 -25.24 0.24
CA SER A 84 0.54 -24.32 0.34
C SER A 84 -0.35 -24.41 -0.90
N ARG A 85 -1.68 -24.36 -0.70
CA ARG A 85 -2.66 -24.33 -1.80
C ARG A 85 -2.43 -23.15 -2.76
N GLU A 86 -1.96 -22.03 -2.21
CA GLU A 86 -1.60 -20.83 -2.97
C GLU A 86 -0.11 -20.54 -2.74
N PRO A 87 0.70 -20.36 -3.81
CA PRO A 87 2.14 -20.18 -3.69
C PRO A 87 2.54 -18.82 -3.12
N HIS A 88 1.61 -17.85 -3.10
CA HIS A 88 1.85 -16.48 -2.71
C HIS A 88 0.73 -15.98 -1.78
N SER A 89 1.09 -15.24 -0.72
CA SER A 89 0.18 -14.38 0.02
C SER A 89 0.34 -12.92 -0.39
N TRP A 90 -0.75 -12.17 -0.33
CA TRP A 90 -0.80 -10.77 -0.74
C TRP A 90 -1.16 -9.87 0.42
N VAL A 91 -0.45 -8.76 0.54
CA VAL A 91 -0.66 -7.77 1.62
C VAL A 91 -0.79 -6.39 1.01
N LEU A 92 -1.86 -5.67 1.34
CA LEU A 92 -1.97 -4.25 1.05
C LEU A 92 -1.18 -3.48 2.13
N GLY A 93 -0.23 -2.65 1.72
CA GLY A 93 0.59 -1.85 2.62
C GLY A 93 0.81 -0.44 2.11
N ASP A 94 1.71 0.29 2.76
CA ASP A 94 1.95 1.73 2.55
C ASP A 94 0.74 2.61 2.94
N PHE A 95 0.63 2.84 4.25
CA PHE A 95 -0.47 3.61 4.87
C PHE A 95 -0.15 5.11 4.99
N ASP A 96 0.91 5.61 4.36
CA ASP A 96 1.31 7.02 4.43
C ASP A 96 0.23 7.98 3.92
N SER A 97 -0.65 7.50 3.03
CA SER A 97 -1.78 8.24 2.48
C SER A 97 -3.11 7.88 3.13
N ALA A 98 -3.15 7.00 4.13
CA ALA A 98 -4.39 6.58 4.74
C ALA A 98 -5.04 7.69 5.57
N HIS A 99 -6.36 7.80 5.50
CA HIS A 99 -7.15 8.80 6.22
C HIS A 99 -8.37 8.15 6.87
N GLU A 100 -8.85 8.72 7.96
CA GLU A 100 -10.19 8.39 8.46
C GLU A 100 -11.25 8.80 7.44
N GLN A 101 -12.34 8.02 7.36
CA GLN A 101 -13.45 8.28 6.46
C GLN A 101 -14.03 9.67 6.70
N GLY A 102 -14.10 10.48 5.65
CA GLY A 102 -14.58 11.86 5.69
C GLY A 102 -13.52 12.90 6.04
N ALA A 103 -12.32 12.49 6.45
CA ALA A 103 -11.23 13.42 6.72
C ALA A 103 -10.75 14.10 5.41
N PRO A 104 -10.31 15.38 5.47
CA PRO A 104 -9.70 16.03 4.33
C PRO A 104 -8.43 15.32 3.88
N ILE A 105 -8.30 15.01 2.59
CA ILE A 105 -7.10 14.42 2.01
C ILE A 105 -6.02 15.51 1.94
N ARG A 106 -4.94 15.39 2.71
CA ARG A 106 -3.87 16.39 2.79
C ARG A 106 -2.62 15.94 2.01
N LEU A 107 -2.21 16.77 1.03
CA LEU A 107 -0.87 16.90 0.42
C LEU A 107 -0.18 15.71 -0.28
N LYS A 108 -0.59 14.45 -0.09
CA LYS A 108 -0.10 13.30 -0.90
C LYS A 108 -1.27 12.68 -1.68
N GLY A 109 -1.79 13.42 -2.65
CA GLY A 109 -2.55 12.79 -3.73
C GLY A 109 -1.63 11.82 -4.43
N GLY A 110 -1.93 10.52 -4.34
CA GLY A 110 -1.17 9.41 -4.89
C GLY A 110 -0.73 9.59 -6.35
N LEU A 111 0.23 8.77 -6.74
CA LEU A 111 0.84 8.77 -8.07
C LEU A 111 -0.24 8.77 -9.17
N GLU A 112 -0.07 9.63 -10.18
CA GLU A 112 -1.04 9.86 -11.27
C GLU A 112 -1.59 8.54 -11.85
N GLY A 113 -2.91 8.46 -11.99
CA GLY A 113 -3.59 7.42 -12.76
C GLY A 113 -4.32 6.33 -11.99
N TRP A 114 -4.15 6.22 -10.66
CA TRP A 114 -4.87 5.21 -9.83
C TRP A 114 -6.05 5.78 -9.04
N MET A 115 -5.98 7.06 -8.68
CA MET A 115 -6.98 7.71 -7.82
C MET A 115 -8.27 8.07 -8.54
N ARG A 116 -9.37 8.05 -7.78
CA ARG A 116 -10.65 8.58 -8.21
C ARG A 116 -10.57 10.11 -8.38
N PRO A 117 -10.96 10.66 -9.54
CA PRO A 117 -11.06 12.10 -9.70
C PRO A 117 -12.06 12.70 -8.70
N LYS A 118 -11.65 13.74 -7.97
CA LYS A 118 -12.51 14.49 -7.06
C LYS A 118 -12.99 15.77 -7.74
N ALA A 119 -14.30 16.00 -7.74
CA ALA A 119 -14.90 17.20 -8.31
C ALA A 119 -15.08 18.29 -7.24
N GLY A 120 -14.61 19.51 -7.52
CA GLY A 120 -14.86 20.69 -6.70
C GLY A 120 -14.00 20.80 -5.42
N ARG A 121 -14.53 21.51 -4.41
CA ARG A 121 -13.83 21.79 -3.13
C ARG A 121 -13.84 20.62 -2.13
N LYS A 122 -14.55 19.51 -2.41
CA LYS A 122 -14.64 18.36 -1.51
C LYS A 122 -13.49 17.39 -1.76
N ASN A 123 -12.35 17.66 -1.13
CA ASN A 123 -11.21 16.75 -1.10
C ASN A 123 -11.20 15.94 0.20
N VAL A 124 -12.15 15.02 0.35
CA VAL A 124 -12.30 14.16 1.54
C VAL A 124 -12.13 12.69 1.18
N ALA A 125 -11.64 11.89 2.13
CA ALA A 125 -11.45 10.47 1.97
C ALA A 125 -12.79 9.72 1.99
N GLU A 126 -13.11 9.02 0.91
CA GLU A 126 -14.34 8.25 0.76
C GLU A 126 -14.00 6.78 0.54
N LEU A 127 -14.78 5.86 1.11
CA LEU A 127 -14.57 4.41 0.92
C LEU A 127 -14.51 4.03 -0.57
N GLU A 128 -15.27 4.72 -1.41
CA GLU A 128 -15.30 4.51 -2.86
C GLU A 128 -13.98 4.83 -3.56
N ASP A 129 -13.10 5.62 -2.95
CA ASP A 129 -11.79 5.95 -3.54
C ASP A 129 -10.90 4.69 -3.65
N ASP A 130 -10.96 3.82 -2.64
CA ASP A 130 -10.22 2.55 -2.67
C ASP A 130 -10.85 1.57 -3.66
N TRP A 131 -12.19 1.53 -3.79
CA TRP A 131 -12.86 0.66 -4.75
C TRP A 131 -12.65 1.11 -6.20
N TYR A 132 -12.58 2.41 -6.45
CA TYR A 132 -12.16 2.95 -7.74
C TYR A 132 -10.75 2.49 -8.09
N SER A 133 -9.82 2.67 -7.16
CA SER A 133 -8.42 2.30 -7.33
C SER A 133 -8.26 0.78 -7.53
N PHE A 134 -9.02 -0.03 -6.79
CA PHE A 134 -9.11 -1.49 -6.99
C PHE A 134 -9.59 -1.87 -8.39
N ARG A 135 -10.61 -1.21 -8.93
CA ARG A 135 -11.08 -1.45 -10.31
C ARG A 135 -10.00 -1.08 -11.33
N LYS A 136 -9.21 -0.04 -11.08
CA LYS A 136 -8.06 0.33 -11.92
C LYS A 136 -6.98 -0.75 -11.90
N VAL A 137 -6.66 -1.32 -10.72
CA VAL A 137 -5.76 -2.47 -10.59
C VAL A 137 -6.27 -3.67 -11.39
N LYS A 138 -7.56 -4.01 -11.24
CA LYS A 138 -8.19 -5.11 -12.00
C LYS A 138 -8.10 -4.88 -13.51
N GLY A 139 -8.41 -3.67 -13.99
CA GLY A 139 -8.32 -3.32 -15.40
C GLY A 139 -6.90 -3.36 -15.95
N TRP A 140 -5.92 -2.91 -15.16
CA TRP A 140 -4.50 -2.97 -15.50
C TRP A 140 -4.02 -4.43 -15.64
N LEU A 141 -4.36 -5.31 -14.68
CA LEU A 141 -4.01 -6.74 -14.77
C LEU A 141 -4.61 -7.42 -16.01
N ALA A 142 -5.82 -7.05 -16.41
CA ALA A 142 -6.48 -7.58 -17.61
C ALA A 142 -5.86 -7.07 -18.93
N ARG A 143 -5.05 -6.01 -18.89
CA ARG A 143 -4.33 -5.48 -20.05
C ARG A 143 -2.93 -6.07 -20.16
N GLU A 144 -2.18 -6.10 -19.06
CA GLU A 144 -0.77 -6.53 -19.07
C GLU A 144 -0.60 -8.06 -19.17
N ARG A 145 -1.68 -8.84 -18.98
CA ARG A 145 -1.65 -10.31 -19.04
C ARG A 145 -2.43 -10.90 -20.23
N ARG A 146 -2.62 -10.13 -21.30
CA ARG A 146 -3.12 -10.64 -22.59
C ARG A 146 -2.00 -11.27 -23.41
#